data_AF-A0A842QYU5-F1
#
_entry.id   AF-A0A842QYU5-F1
#
_cell.length_a   1.000
_cell.length_b   1.000
_cell.length_c   1.000
_cell.angle_alpha   90.00
_cell.angle_beta   90.00
_cell.angle_gamma   90.00
#
_symmetry.space_group_name_H-M   'P 1'
#
loop_
_entity.id
_entity.type
_entity.pdbx_description
1 polymer ?
#
loop_
_entity_poly.entity_id
_entity_poly.type
_entity_poly.pdbx_seq_one_letter_code
_entity_poly.pdbx_strand_id
1 'polypeptide(L)'
;MNAIKQKYVLRLIALQFVFIALIITLLPTMISTVSAQGSTEPDASYYNMILIAIAMVVAIPSLAAAYVLKTAVSSAIAALTERQSIGGLALIFVAMGEAIAIYGLIVGMMLMQYLPSV
;
A
#
# COMPACT_ATOMS: atom_id res chain seq x y z
N MET A 1 9.73 -16.13 -30.96
CA MET A 1 9.83 -15.64 -29.56
C MET A 1 9.31 -16.75 -28.65
N ASN A 2 10.11 -17.24 -27.70
CA ASN A 2 9.72 -18.41 -26.87
C ASN A 2 8.38 -18.16 -26.17
N ALA A 3 7.46 -19.13 -26.20
CA ALA A 3 6.09 -19.02 -25.65
C ALA A 3 6.07 -18.55 -24.18
N ILE A 4 7.14 -18.81 -23.45
CA ILE A 4 7.37 -18.32 -22.09
C ILE A 4 7.56 -16.80 -22.08
N LYS A 5 8.47 -16.25 -22.90
CA LYS A 5 8.73 -14.80 -23.00
C LYS A 5 7.48 -14.04 -23.45
N GLN A 6 6.69 -14.61 -24.37
CA GLN A 6 5.45 -14.00 -24.84
C GLN A 6 4.39 -13.87 -23.71
N LYS A 7 4.22 -14.90 -22.87
CA LYS A 7 3.31 -14.86 -21.71
C LYS A 7 3.76 -13.84 -20.65
N TYR A 8 5.07 -13.69 -20.44
CA TYR A 8 5.61 -12.68 -19.51
C TYR A 8 5.39 -11.26 -20.03
N VAL A 9 5.69 -10.98 -21.30
CA VAL A 9 5.46 -9.66 -21.91
C VAL A 9 3.98 -9.30 -21.90
N LEU A 10 3.09 -10.27 -22.14
CA LEU A 10 1.64 -10.03 -22.10
C LEU A 10 1.15 -9.63 -20.70
N ARG A 11 1.63 -10.29 -19.63
CA ARG A 11 1.30 -9.92 -18.24
C ARG A 11 1.83 -8.54 -17.87
N LEU A 12 3.00 -8.16 -18.38
CA LEU A 12 3.63 -6.87 -18.13
C LEU A 12 2.87 -5.73 -18.84
N ILE A 13 2.46 -5.93 -20.10
CA ILE A 13 1.60 -5.00 -20.84
C ILE A 13 0.23 -4.86 -20.16
N ALA A 14 -0.37 -5.96 -19.71
CA ALA A 14 -1.64 -5.92 -18.99
C ALA A 14 -1.55 -5.10 -17.69
N LEU A 15 -0.46 -5.25 -16.91
CA LEU A 15 -0.21 -4.45 -15.71
C LEU A 15 -0.09 -2.95 -16.04
N GLN A 16 0.65 -2.60 -17.12
CA GLN A 16 0.80 -1.22 -17.59
C GLN A 16 -0.55 -0.59 -17.97
N PHE A 17 -1.41 -1.32 -18.67
CA PHE A 17 -2.77 -0.85 -19.00
C PHE A 17 -3.62 -0.60 -17.75
N VAL A 18 -3.52 -1.44 -16.72
CA VAL A 18 -4.22 -1.22 -15.44
C VAL A 18 -3.76 0.07 -14.76
N PHE A 19 -2.45 0.33 -14.71
CA PHE A 19 -1.92 1.58 -14.14
C PHE A 19 -2.35 2.82 -14.93
N ILE A 20 -2.33 2.74 -16.27
CA ILE A 20 -2.78 3.85 -17.13
C ILE A 20 -4.28 4.13 -16.92
N ALA A 21 -5.11 3.10 -16.86
CA ALA A 21 -6.55 3.24 -16.59
C ALA A 21 -6.83 3.83 -15.20
N LEU A 22 -6.07 3.39 -14.19
CA LEU A 22 -6.11 3.95 -12.84
C LEU A 22 -5.80 5.46 -12.86
N ILE A 23 -4.73 5.87 -13.54
CA ILE A 23 -4.35 7.29 -13.65
C ILE A 23 -5.44 8.11 -14.35
N ILE A 24 -5.98 7.63 -15.47
CA ILE A 24 -7.03 8.34 -16.24
C ILE A 24 -8.29 8.56 -15.41
N THR A 25 -8.64 7.60 -14.53
CA THR A 25 -9.86 7.69 -13.69
C THR A 25 -9.66 8.52 -12.43
N LEU A 26 -8.45 8.54 -11.85
CA LEU A 26 -8.15 9.28 -10.61
C LEU A 26 -7.69 10.72 -10.86
N LEU A 27 -7.09 11.06 -12.02
CA LEU A 27 -6.65 12.44 -12.29
C LEU A 27 -7.78 13.48 -12.26
N PRO A 28 -8.94 13.26 -12.90
CA PRO A 28 -10.02 14.24 -12.93
C PRO A 28 -10.63 14.53 -11.54
N THR A 29 -10.62 13.55 -10.63
CA THR A 29 -11.15 13.71 -9.27
C THR A 29 -10.25 14.59 -8.40
N MET A 30 -8.93 14.59 -8.65
CA MET A 30 -7.95 15.44 -7.95
C MET A 30 -7.95 16.89 -8.42
N ILE A 31 -8.33 17.16 -9.68
CA ILE A 31 -8.42 18.53 -10.23
C ILE A 31 -9.66 19.26 -9.66
N SER A 32 -10.74 18.52 -9.37
CA SER A 32 -12.02 19.08 -8.93
C SER A 32 -12.04 19.47 -7.45
N THR A 33 -11.21 18.85 -6.60
CA THR A 33 -11.12 19.15 -5.16
C THR A 33 -10.44 20.50 -4.86
N VAL A 34 -9.71 21.07 -5.81
CA VAL A 34 -9.05 22.38 -5.67
C VAL A 34 -10.05 23.54 -5.76
N SER A 35 -11.15 23.38 -6.51
CA SER A 35 -12.13 24.47 -6.70
C SER A 35 -13.13 24.63 -5.55
N ALA A 36 -13.13 23.74 -4.55
CA ALA A 36 -14.13 23.71 -3.47
C ALA A 36 -13.57 24.05 -2.08
N GLN A 37 -12.37 24.65 -1.99
CA GLN A 37 -11.76 25.09 -0.71
C GLN A 37 -12.40 26.36 -0.12
N GLY A 38 -13.69 26.57 -0.35
CA GLY A 38 -14.40 27.83 -0.06
C GLY A 38 -15.01 27.97 1.35
N SER A 39 -14.86 26.99 2.24
CA SER A 39 -15.43 27.05 3.60
C SER A 39 -14.36 26.88 4.66
N THR A 40 -14.15 27.91 5.47
CA THR A 40 -13.16 27.95 6.56
C THR A 40 -13.59 27.13 7.79
N GLU A 41 -14.80 26.55 7.79
CA GLU A 41 -15.25 25.63 8.82
C GLU A 41 -15.19 24.17 8.35
N PRO A 42 -14.62 23.25 9.16
CA PRO A 42 -14.65 21.82 8.86
C PRO A 42 -16.08 21.29 8.92
N ASP A 43 -16.69 21.08 7.76
CA ASP A 43 -18.00 20.44 7.60
C ASP A 43 -17.91 18.93 7.89
N ALA A 44 -19.03 18.28 8.22
CA ALA A 44 -19.13 16.82 8.41
C ALA A 44 -18.53 16.03 7.23
N SER A 45 -18.60 16.58 6.01
CA SER A 45 -17.97 16.01 4.81
C SER A 45 -16.44 15.87 4.93
N TYR A 46 -15.76 16.85 5.56
CA TYR A 46 -14.31 16.83 5.78
C TYR A 46 -13.89 15.69 6.70
N TYR A 47 -14.60 15.48 7.81
CA TYR A 47 -14.32 14.39 8.74
C TYR A 47 -14.56 13.01 8.13
N ASN A 48 -15.62 12.87 7.31
CA ASN A 48 -15.88 11.64 6.57
C ASN A 48 -14.75 11.30 5.59
N MET A 49 -14.17 12.29 4.92
CA MET A 49 -13.01 12.09 4.05
C MET A 49 -11.77 11.64 4.83
N ILE A 50 -11.52 12.20 6.02
CA ILE A 50 -10.40 11.76 6.87
C ILE A 50 -10.62 10.32 7.35
N LEU A 51 -11.83 9.94 7.75
CA LEU A 51 -12.16 8.57 8.14
C LEU A 51 -11.88 7.56 7.02
N ILE A 52 -12.27 7.88 5.79
CA ILE A 52 -11.95 7.05 4.61
C ILE A 52 -10.44 7.00 4.38
N ALA A 53 -9.74 8.13 4.52
CA ALA A 53 -8.28 8.18 4.38
C ALA A 53 -7.57 7.30 5.42
N ILE A 54 -8.03 7.31 6.69
CA ILE A 54 -7.51 6.44 7.76
C ILE A 54 -7.71 4.97 7.41
N ALA A 55 -8.91 4.58 6.97
CA ALA A 55 -9.17 3.19 6.58
C ALA A 55 -8.25 2.72 5.44
N MET A 56 -8.08 3.56 4.41
CA MET A 56 -7.26 3.25 3.24
C MET A 56 -5.76 3.18 3.56
N VAL A 57 -5.25 4.12 4.37
CA VAL A 57 -3.81 4.18 4.72
C VAL A 57 -3.39 3.04 5.64
N VAL A 58 -4.32 2.44 6.40
CA VAL A 58 -4.04 1.24 7.19
C VAL A 58 -4.17 -0.03 6.33
N ALA A 59 -5.22 -0.11 5.50
CA ALA A 59 -5.50 -1.32 4.72
C ALA A 59 -4.47 -1.60 3.62
N ILE A 60 -4.10 -0.59 2.81
CA ILE A 60 -3.23 -0.79 1.63
C ILE A 60 -1.82 -1.25 2.04
N PRO A 61 -1.13 -0.60 3.00
CA PRO A 61 0.19 -1.05 3.44
C PRO A 61 0.16 -2.43 4.11
N SER A 62 -0.92 -2.75 4.85
CA SER A 62 -1.08 -4.08 5.46
C SER A 62 -1.19 -5.18 4.41
N LEU A 63 -1.90 -4.93 3.30
CA LEU A 63 -1.97 -5.86 2.18
C LEU A 63 -0.61 -6.02 1.47
N ALA A 64 0.14 -4.92 1.30
CA ALA A 64 1.48 -4.96 0.74
C ALA A 64 2.45 -5.75 1.63
N ALA A 65 2.41 -5.53 2.95
CA ALA A 65 3.19 -6.28 3.93
C ALA A 65 2.87 -7.79 3.87
N ALA A 66 1.58 -8.16 3.83
CA ALA A 66 1.16 -9.55 3.70
C ALA A 66 1.69 -10.22 2.42
N TYR A 67 1.76 -9.48 1.30
CA TYR A 67 2.35 -10.00 0.07
C TYR A 67 3.86 -10.26 0.19
N VAL A 68 4.61 -9.35 0.83
CA VAL A 68 6.04 -9.52 1.11
C VAL A 68 6.27 -10.72 2.01
N LEU A 69 5.49 -10.85 3.09
CA LEU A 69 5.57 -11.98 4.02
C LEU A 69 5.23 -13.32 3.33
N LYS A 70 4.24 -13.34 2.45
CA LYS A 70 3.90 -14.56 1.70
C LYS A 70 5.04 -15.02 0.80
N THR A 71 5.82 -14.11 0.23
CA THR A 71 6.75 -14.41 -0.88
C THR A 71 8.22 -14.42 -0.45
N ALA A 72 8.74 -13.28 0.01
CA ALA A 72 10.15 -13.12 0.37
C ALA A 72 10.48 -13.87 1.67
N VAL A 73 9.62 -13.73 2.69
CA VAL A 73 9.83 -14.36 3.99
C VAL A 73 9.71 -15.89 3.90
N SER A 74 8.73 -16.41 3.16
CA SER A 74 8.61 -17.86 2.95
C SER A 74 9.85 -18.46 2.28
N SER A 75 10.44 -17.74 1.33
CA SER A 75 11.69 -18.14 0.66
C SER A 75 12.89 -18.08 1.62
N ALA A 76 12.97 -17.03 2.43
CA ALA A 76 14.05 -16.88 3.41
C ALA A 76 14.00 -17.92 4.53
N ILE A 77 12.79 -18.26 5.02
CA ILE A 77 12.58 -19.33 5.99
C ILE A 77 12.87 -20.71 5.38
N ALA A 78 12.51 -20.93 4.10
CA ALA A 78 12.87 -22.17 3.41
C ALA A 78 14.40 -22.34 3.35
N ALA A 79 15.13 -21.30 2.95
CA ALA A 79 16.60 -21.32 2.91
C ALA A 79 17.24 -21.47 4.30
N LEU A 80 16.58 -20.99 5.36
CA LEU A 80 17.04 -21.16 6.74
C LEU A 80 17.15 -22.64 7.14
N THR A 81 16.29 -23.50 6.58
CA THR A 81 16.36 -24.95 6.86
C THR A 81 17.60 -25.61 6.27
N GLU A 82 18.13 -25.08 5.17
CA GLU A 82 19.35 -25.56 4.52
C GLU A 82 20.62 -25.00 5.18
N ARG A 83 20.60 -23.74 5.62
CA ARG A 83 21.75 -23.08 6.23
C ARG A 83 21.35 -22.24 7.43
N GLN A 84 21.55 -22.78 8.63
CA GLN A 84 21.18 -22.07 9.86
C GLN A 84 21.91 -20.74 10.08
N SER A 85 23.09 -20.56 9.47
CA SER A 85 23.86 -19.31 9.59
C SER A 85 23.21 -18.10 8.90
N ILE A 86 22.14 -18.28 8.12
CA ILE A 86 21.40 -17.18 7.47
C ILE A 86 20.11 -16.76 8.22
N GLY A 87 19.88 -17.26 9.44
CA GLY A 87 18.68 -16.91 10.23
C GLY A 87 18.49 -15.42 10.48
N GLY A 88 19.59 -14.68 10.69
CA GLY A 88 19.53 -13.23 10.84
C GLY A 88 18.98 -12.52 9.60
N LEU A 89 19.31 -12.99 8.40
CA LEU A 89 18.79 -12.43 7.14
C LEU A 89 17.28 -12.72 6.98
N ALA A 90 16.82 -13.91 7.38
CA ALA A 90 15.40 -14.23 7.35
C ALA A 90 14.57 -13.30 8.25
N LEU A 91 15.07 -12.97 9.45
CA LEU A 91 14.43 -12.02 10.35
C LEU A 91 14.40 -10.59 9.79
N ILE A 92 15.43 -10.17 9.04
CA ILE A 92 15.43 -8.85 8.37
C ILE A 92 14.30 -8.75 7.35
N PHE A 93 14.05 -9.79 6.56
CA PHE A 93 12.93 -9.79 5.59
C PHE A 93 11.56 -9.72 6.27
N VAL A 94 11.39 -10.38 7.42
CA VAL A 94 10.17 -10.26 8.24
C VAL A 94 10.02 -8.83 8.76
N ALA A 95 11.06 -8.29 9.40
CA ALA A 95 11.05 -6.95 9.96
C ALA A 95 10.77 -5.89 8.89
N MET A 96 11.29 -6.07 7.67
CA MET A 96 11.02 -5.16 6.55
C MET A 96 9.55 -5.18 6.11
N GLY A 97 8.91 -6.35 6.11
CA GLY A 97 7.47 -6.46 5.82
C GLY A 97 6.60 -5.84 6.91
N GLU A 98 6.91 -6.12 8.18
CA GLU A 98 6.21 -5.54 9.34
C GLU A 98 6.39 -4.00 9.40
N ALA A 99 7.55 -3.48 9.04
CA ALA A 99 7.80 -2.04 8.99
C ALA A 99 6.86 -1.31 8.01
N ILE A 100 6.50 -1.93 6.88
CA ILE A 100 5.54 -1.36 5.92
C ILE A 100 4.16 -1.22 6.56
N ALA A 101 3.70 -2.25 7.28
CA ALA A 101 2.42 -2.23 7.97
C ALA A 101 2.40 -1.20 9.11
N ILE A 102 3.45 -1.18 9.94
CA ILE A 102 3.58 -0.24 11.05
C ILE A 102 3.65 1.21 10.57
N TYR A 103 4.32 1.48 9.44
CA TYR A 103 4.34 2.81 8.86
C TYR A 103 2.93 3.29 8.46
N GLY A 104 2.15 2.43 7.80
CA GLY A 104 0.74 2.73 7.47
C GLY A 104 -0.12 2.98 8.71
N LEU A 105 0.09 2.20 9.77
CA LEU A 105 -0.60 2.36 11.04
C LEU A 105 -0.22 3.67 11.76
N ILE A 106 1.06 4.04 11.78
CA ILE A 106 1.52 5.31 12.37
C ILE A 106 0.88 6.49 11.63
N VAL A 107 0.87 6.48 10.29
CA VAL A 107 0.23 7.55 9.52
C VAL A 107 -1.29 7.60 9.77
N GLY A 108 -1.95 6.44 9.92
CA GLY A 108 -3.36 6.38 10.34
C GLY A 108 -3.60 7.02 11.70
N MET A 109 -2.75 6.74 12.69
CA MET A 109 -2.80 7.41 14.00
C MET A 109 -2.50 8.91 13.91
N MET A 110 -1.64 9.33 12.99
CA MET A 110 -1.40 10.77 12.73
C MET A 110 -2.65 11.46 12.17
N LEU A 111 -3.35 10.81 11.24
CA LEU A 111 -4.59 11.34 10.67
C LEU A 111 -5.74 11.40 11.69
N MET A 112 -5.77 10.48 12.66
CA MET A 112 -6.77 10.47 13.73
C MET A 112 -6.76 11.77 14.57
N GLN A 113 -5.62 12.47 14.65
CA GLN A 113 -5.48 13.72 15.39
C GLN A 113 -6.31 14.88 14.79
N TYR A 114 -6.73 14.76 13.53
CA TYR A 114 -7.57 15.76 12.85
C TYR A 114 -9.07 15.55 13.07
N LEU A 115 -9.47 14.46 13.73
CA LEU A 115 -10.86 14.25 14.11
C LEU A 115 -11.21 15.07 15.36
N PRO A 116 -12.48 15.49 15.50
CA PRO A 116 -12.92 16.17 16.70
C PRO A 116 -12.81 15.19 17.87
N SER A 117 -12.10 15.61 18.93
CA SER A 117 -12.10 14.91 20.20
C SER A 117 -13.51 14.97 20.78
N VAL A 118 -14.18 13.82 20.84
CA VAL A 118 -15.41 13.66 21.62
C VAL A 118 -15.17 13.92 23.09
#